data_AF-A0A3D5M479-F1
#
_entry.id   AF-A0A3D5M479-F1
#
_cell.length_a   1.000
_cell.length_b   1.000
_cell.length_c   1.000
_cell.angle_alpha   90.00
_cell.angle_beta   90.00
_cell.angle_gamma   90.00
#
_symmetry.space_group_name_H-M   'P 1'
#
loop_
_entity.id
_entity.type
_entity.pdbx_description
1 polymer ?
#
loop_
_entity_poly.entity_id
_entity_poly.type
_entity_poly.pdbx_seq_one_letter_code
_entity_poly.pdbx_strand_id
1 'polypeptide(L)'
;MVGKFDPLIPKSLTNIRPPANGPRRGFGVTSIRGSGILLCFISALLIHGCANSPQKTTSKRAPSGSGFSSETRYKNEKNSWSRTLTYGGVSFRFELPPGEENAKPVFGYEGRKDFIQVQQVRVFRDRNRFKVGPTYFRWDPTSIIWIHIPPRSDRPFHREQGSLRLTCLGEGKFPVIEEQTLDHRWLWTVGNARVELDANGTVHYTFRGKETLFRGPHHLILGPNGESLDRKELGYR
;
A
#
# COMPACT_ATOMS: atom_id res chain seq x y z
N MET A 1 15.54 -35.86 48.86
CA MET A 1 16.06 -34.49 49.03
C MET A 1 15.24 -33.57 48.13
N VAL A 2 14.38 -32.76 48.74
CA VAL A 2 13.43 -31.87 48.05
C VAL A 2 13.99 -30.46 48.13
N GLY A 3 14.41 -29.90 47.00
CA GLY A 3 14.82 -28.51 46.89
C GLY A 3 13.60 -27.63 46.61
N LYS A 4 13.16 -26.87 47.63
CA LYS A 4 12.17 -25.80 47.50
C LYS A 4 12.78 -24.64 46.71
N PHE A 5 12.09 -24.17 45.68
CA PHE A 5 12.33 -22.87 45.06
C PHE A 5 11.05 -22.04 45.21
N ASP A 6 11.11 -21.03 46.08
CA ASP A 6 10.09 -19.99 46.18
C ASP A 6 10.37 -18.85 45.18
N PRO A 7 9.32 -18.22 44.61
CA PRO A 7 9.42 -17.24 43.54
C PRO A 7 9.67 -15.81 44.07
N LEU A 8 10.64 -15.11 43.50
CA LEU A 8 10.84 -13.67 43.73
C LEU A 8 9.89 -12.85 42.84
N ILE A 9 8.80 -12.38 43.45
CA ILE A 9 7.93 -11.31 42.98
C ILE A 9 8.46 -9.98 43.55
N PRO A 10 8.74 -8.94 42.74
CA PRO A 10 8.70 -7.58 43.25
C PRO A 10 7.31 -6.96 43.04
N LYS A 11 6.72 -6.52 44.16
CA LYS A 11 5.48 -5.75 44.24
C LYS A 11 5.73 -4.28 43.84
N SER A 12 4.85 -3.76 42.97
CA SER A 12 4.22 -2.43 42.99
C SER A 12 5.06 -1.20 43.36
N LEU A 13 5.21 -0.27 42.40
CA LEU A 13 5.10 1.18 42.66
C LEU A 13 4.12 1.81 41.66
N THR A 14 2.98 2.22 42.18
CA THR A 14 1.95 3.06 41.58
C THR A 14 2.30 4.55 41.71
N ASN A 15 1.64 5.36 40.88
CA ASN A 15 1.41 6.81 41.00
C ASN A 15 2.52 7.77 40.55
N ILE A 16 2.39 8.29 39.33
CA ILE A 16 2.77 9.67 39.02
C ILE A 16 1.51 10.38 38.50
N ARG A 17 0.96 11.27 39.33
CA ARG A 17 -0.06 12.27 38.94
C ARG A 17 0.62 13.46 38.24
N PRO A 18 -0.10 14.19 37.37
CA PRO A 18 0.41 15.39 36.71
C PRO A 18 0.37 16.60 37.66
N PRO A 19 1.21 17.63 37.46
CA PRO A 19 1.05 18.88 38.19
C PRO A 19 -0.08 19.72 37.57
N ALA A 20 -0.97 20.19 38.44
CA ALA A 20 -1.95 21.24 38.17
C ALA A 20 -1.60 22.51 38.96
N ASN A 21 -2.03 23.65 38.41
CA ASN A 21 -2.19 25.00 38.97
C ASN A 21 -1.09 26.05 38.69
N GLY A 22 -1.51 27.08 37.93
CA GLY A 22 -0.83 28.37 37.72
C GLY A 22 -0.98 29.36 38.90
N PRO A 23 -0.67 30.66 38.71
CA PRO A 23 -1.71 31.69 38.41
C PRO A 23 -1.26 32.76 37.36
N ARG A 24 -2.11 33.16 36.41
CA ARG A 24 -3.02 34.36 36.37
C ARG A 24 -2.36 35.77 36.35
N ARG A 25 -2.47 36.47 35.20
CA ARG A 25 -3.12 37.80 34.94
C ARG A 25 -2.34 38.67 33.94
N GLY A 26 -3.07 39.31 33.02
CA GLY A 26 -2.60 40.45 32.22
C GLY A 26 -3.51 40.76 31.03
N PHE A 27 -4.36 41.78 31.19
CA PHE A 27 -5.32 42.32 30.22
C PHE A 27 -4.64 42.99 29.01
N GLY A 28 -5.35 43.06 27.89
CA GLY A 28 -5.00 43.92 26.75
C GLY A 28 -6.01 43.84 25.61
N VAL A 29 -7.14 44.54 25.74
CA VAL A 29 -8.07 44.85 24.65
C VAL A 29 -7.61 46.17 24.03
N THR A 30 -7.40 46.21 22.71
CA THR A 30 -7.62 47.42 21.91
C THR A 30 -8.11 47.06 20.51
N SER A 31 -9.33 47.51 20.24
CA SER A 31 -9.93 47.75 18.93
C SER A 31 -9.18 48.88 18.21
N ILE A 32 -9.18 48.88 16.86
CA ILE A 32 -9.57 50.03 15.99
C ILE A 32 -9.52 49.60 14.51
N ARG A 33 -10.71 49.73 13.89
CA ARG A 33 -11.10 50.12 12.51
C ARG A 33 -10.03 50.24 11.40
N GLY A 34 -10.43 49.78 10.20
CA GLY A 34 -9.92 50.26 8.92
C GLY A 34 -10.75 49.74 7.74
N SER A 35 -11.75 50.52 7.32
CA SER A 35 -12.54 50.31 6.11
C SER A 35 -11.71 50.50 4.84
N GLY A 36 -11.93 49.66 3.83
CA GLY A 36 -11.39 49.82 2.48
C GLY A 36 -12.33 49.18 1.45
N ILE A 37 -12.77 49.99 0.50
CA ILE A 37 -13.91 49.84 -0.41
C ILE A 37 -13.40 49.54 -1.84
N LEU A 38 -14.18 48.76 -2.63
CA LEU A 38 -14.27 48.71 -4.12
C LEU A 38 -13.02 48.28 -4.94
N LEU A 39 -13.07 47.75 -6.17
CA LEU A 39 -14.11 47.57 -7.21
C LEU A 39 -13.67 46.48 -8.22
N CYS A 40 -14.66 45.97 -8.95
CA CYS A 40 -14.68 45.00 -10.05
C CYS A 40 -13.73 45.24 -11.24
N PHE A 41 -13.52 44.21 -12.08
CA PHE A 41 -13.76 44.29 -13.54
C PHE A 41 -14.09 42.90 -14.15
N ILE A 42 -15.15 42.90 -14.96
CA ILE A 42 -15.69 41.81 -15.80
C ILE A 42 -15.06 41.95 -17.19
N SER A 43 -14.75 40.84 -17.89
CA SER A 43 -14.87 40.77 -19.36
C SER A 43 -14.99 39.33 -19.86
N ALA A 44 -16.14 39.01 -20.46
CA ALA A 44 -16.32 37.87 -21.36
C ALA A 44 -16.14 38.37 -22.81
N LEU A 45 -15.58 37.55 -23.71
CA LEU A 45 -15.71 37.77 -25.15
C LEU A 45 -15.88 36.43 -25.89
N LEU A 46 -17.02 36.33 -26.58
CA LEU A 46 -17.38 35.33 -27.58
C LEU A 46 -16.57 35.53 -28.87
N ILE A 47 -16.19 34.43 -29.54
CA ILE A 47 -16.04 34.41 -31.00
C ILE A 47 -16.76 33.19 -31.57
N HIS A 48 -17.63 33.47 -32.52
CA HIS A 48 -18.43 32.56 -33.35
C HIS A 48 -17.56 31.82 -34.39
N GLY A 49 -17.98 30.61 -34.77
CA GLY A 49 -17.52 29.95 -35.98
C GLY A 49 -18.44 28.79 -36.38
N CYS A 50 -19.24 29.00 -37.42
CA CYS A 50 -20.31 28.13 -37.90
C CYS A 50 -19.84 26.84 -38.61
N ALA A 51 -20.79 25.92 -38.67
CA ALA A 51 -20.84 24.58 -39.23
C ALA A 51 -20.25 24.33 -40.64
N ASN A 52 -19.87 23.07 -40.88
CA ASN A 52 -20.17 22.32 -42.11
C ASN A 52 -20.28 20.80 -41.82
N SER A 53 -21.34 20.19 -42.35
CA SER A 53 -21.65 18.74 -42.48
C SER A 53 -21.73 18.44 -44.01
N PRO A 54 -21.82 17.22 -44.59
CA PRO A 54 -22.09 15.87 -44.02
C PRO A 54 -21.32 14.66 -44.66
N GLN A 55 -21.70 13.44 -44.21
CA GLN A 55 -21.62 12.10 -44.84
C GLN A 55 -20.27 11.33 -44.87
N LYS A 56 -20.24 10.10 -44.31
CA LYS A 56 -20.73 8.84 -44.93
C LYS A 56 -20.59 7.65 -43.97
N THR A 57 -21.69 6.96 -43.73
CA THR A 57 -21.74 5.63 -43.11
C THR A 57 -21.25 4.58 -44.12
N THR A 58 -20.20 3.84 -43.79
CA THR A 58 -19.99 2.48 -44.31
C THR A 58 -19.43 1.59 -43.21
N SER A 59 -20.32 0.73 -42.71
CA SER A 59 -20.00 -0.44 -41.90
C SER A 59 -19.20 -1.44 -42.75
N LYS A 60 -17.99 -1.80 -42.31
CA LYS A 60 -17.36 -3.11 -42.58
C LYS A 60 -16.53 -3.55 -41.37
N ARG A 61 -17.15 -4.40 -40.56
CA ARG A 61 -16.61 -5.58 -39.86
C ARG A 61 -15.22 -5.42 -39.21
N ALA A 62 -15.23 -5.15 -37.90
CA ALA A 62 -14.06 -5.39 -37.04
C ALA A 62 -13.73 -6.90 -37.01
N PRO A 63 -12.47 -7.32 -37.21
CA PRO A 63 -12.08 -8.66 -36.85
C PRO A 63 -12.03 -8.76 -35.32
N SER A 64 -12.78 -9.72 -34.81
CA SER A 64 -12.76 -10.22 -33.44
C SER A 64 -11.37 -10.74 -33.08
N GLY A 65 -10.55 -9.88 -32.49
CA GLY A 65 -9.41 -10.25 -31.68
C GLY A 65 -9.68 -9.71 -30.28
N SER A 66 -10.02 -10.59 -29.34
CA SER A 66 -10.09 -10.29 -27.92
C SER A 66 -8.68 -10.01 -27.39
N GLY A 67 -8.13 -8.86 -27.76
CA GLY A 67 -7.00 -8.24 -27.09
C GLY A 67 -7.52 -7.72 -25.77
N PHE A 68 -7.05 -8.32 -24.68
CA PHE A 68 -7.34 -7.92 -23.31
C PHE A 68 -6.92 -6.44 -23.13
N SER A 69 -7.85 -5.51 -23.37
CA SER A 69 -7.67 -4.07 -23.18
C SER A 69 -7.76 -3.70 -21.69
N SER A 70 -7.09 -4.49 -20.86
CA SER A 70 -7.00 -4.28 -19.42
C SER A 70 -6.18 -3.03 -19.06
N GLU A 71 -5.37 -2.53 -19.99
CA GLU A 71 -4.50 -1.38 -19.74
C GLU A 71 -5.27 -0.07 -19.51
N THR A 72 -6.51 0.05 -20.01
CA THR A 72 -7.31 1.28 -19.90
C THR A 72 -8.25 1.32 -18.69
N ARG A 73 -8.42 0.20 -17.95
CA ARG A 73 -9.43 0.12 -16.87
C ARG A 73 -8.88 0.31 -15.44
N TYR A 74 -7.57 0.31 -15.24
CA TYR A 74 -6.96 0.43 -13.91
C TYR A 74 -6.52 1.85 -13.52
N LYS A 75 -6.97 2.88 -14.25
CA LYS A 75 -6.79 4.27 -13.80
C LYS A 75 -7.81 4.61 -12.71
N ASN A 76 -7.33 4.69 -11.47
CA ASN A 76 -7.94 5.37 -10.32
C ASN A 76 -8.99 4.61 -9.47
N GLU A 77 -8.79 3.34 -9.15
CA GLU A 77 -9.33 2.86 -7.86
C GLU A 77 -8.37 3.32 -6.76
N LYS A 78 -8.77 4.36 -6.02
CA LYS A 78 -8.04 4.79 -4.83
C LYS A 78 -8.23 3.70 -3.78
N ASN A 79 -7.19 2.91 -3.51
CA ASN A 79 -7.23 1.87 -2.48
C ASN A 79 -7.69 2.47 -1.15
N SER A 80 -8.71 1.85 -0.55
CA SER A 80 -9.07 2.09 0.85
C SER A 80 -8.06 1.37 1.73
N TRP A 81 -7.68 1.99 2.85
CA TRP A 81 -6.62 1.48 3.73
C TRP A 81 -7.09 1.50 5.18
N SER A 82 -6.70 0.49 5.94
CA SER A 82 -6.90 0.49 7.39
C SER A 82 -6.17 1.69 8.03
N ARG A 83 -6.58 2.00 9.27
CA ARG A 83 -5.74 2.79 10.17
C ARG A 83 -4.38 2.10 10.32
N THR A 84 -3.34 2.88 10.64
CA THR A 84 -2.03 2.30 10.99
C THR A 84 -2.18 1.46 12.24
N LEU A 85 -1.75 0.21 12.15
CA LEU A 85 -1.75 -0.74 13.24
C LEU A 85 -0.30 -1.02 13.63
N THR A 86 -0.02 -0.98 14.93
CA THR A 86 1.30 -1.26 15.47
C THR A 86 1.27 -2.55 16.25
N TYR A 87 2.18 -3.46 15.92
CA TYR A 87 2.22 -4.79 16.52
C TYR A 87 3.63 -5.36 16.49
N GLY A 88 4.11 -5.79 17.67
CA GLY A 88 5.49 -6.25 17.82
C GLY A 88 6.55 -5.22 17.46
N GLY A 89 6.24 -3.92 17.58
CA GLY A 89 7.14 -2.81 17.23
C GLY A 89 7.16 -2.44 15.75
N VAL A 90 6.37 -3.11 14.91
CA VAL A 90 6.27 -2.81 13.47
C VAL A 90 4.92 -2.17 13.17
N SER A 91 4.91 -1.22 12.24
CA SER A 91 3.70 -0.54 11.77
C SER A 91 3.28 -1.04 10.40
N PHE A 92 2.00 -1.37 10.25
CA PHE A 92 1.44 -1.79 8.96
C PHE A 92 0.05 -1.24 8.71
N ARG A 93 -0.32 -1.24 7.42
CA ARG A 93 -1.66 -0.92 6.92
C ARG A 93 -2.13 -2.03 5.99
N PHE A 94 -3.41 -2.38 6.09
CA PHE A 94 -4.04 -3.35 5.21
C PHE A 94 -4.88 -2.64 4.17
N GLU A 95 -4.78 -3.06 2.93
CA GLU A 95 -5.71 -2.65 1.88
C GLU A 95 -7.08 -3.23 2.20
N LEU A 96 -8.10 -2.39 2.06
CA LEU A 96 -9.49 -2.70 2.35
C LEU A 96 -10.29 -2.75 1.06
N PRO A 97 -11.22 -3.72 0.91
CA PRO A 97 -12.25 -3.66 -0.11
C PRO A 97 -13.04 -2.35 -0.04
N PRO A 98 -13.59 -1.87 -1.17
CA PRO A 98 -14.50 -0.72 -1.15
C PRO A 98 -15.67 -0.93 -0.17
N GLY A 99 -15.98 0.08 0.64
CA GLY A 99 -17.07 0.02 1.62
C GLY A 99 -16.69 -0.60 2.99
N GLU A 100 -15.43 -0.99 3.18
CA GLU A 100 -14.95 -1.57 4.43
C GLU A 100 -14.02 -0.66 5.24
N GLU A 101 -14.10 0.67 5.05
CA GLU A 101 -13.19 1.66 5.64
C GLU A 101 -13.11 1.61 7.17
N ASN A 102 -14.13 1.04 7.82
CA ASN A 102 -14.25 0.88 9.27
C ASN A 102 -13.94 -0.54 9.78
N ALA A 103 -13.36 -1.40 8.93
CA ALA A 103 -12.95 -2.75 9.32
C ALA A 103 -12.03 -2.69 10.56
N LYS A 104 -12.40 -3.43 11.60
CA LYS A 104 -11.63 -3.52 12.84
C LYS A 104 -10.67 -4.70 12.78
N PRO A 105 -9.43 -4.56 13.28
CA PRO A 105 -8.53 -5.68 13.40
C PRO A 105 -9.03 -6.70 14.42
N VAL A 106 -8.84 -7.97 14.10
CA VAL A 106 -9.02 -9.10 15.03
C VAL A 106 -7.64 -9.53 15.52
N PHE A 107 -7.47 -9.58 16.84
CA PHE A 107 -6.26 -10.09 17.48
C PHE A 107 -6.54 -11.47 18.05
N GLY A 108 -5.55 -12.35 17.98
CA GLY A 108 -5.70 -13.68 18.55
C GLY A 108 -4.38 -14.43 18.64
N TYR A 109 -4.50 -15.72 18.93
CA TYR A 109 -3.38 -16.61 19.10
C TYR A 109 -3.70 -17.95 18.45
N GLU A 110 -2.76 -18.50 17.70
CA GLU A 110 -2.88 -19.78 17.03
C GLU A 110 -1.59 -20.59 17.19
N GLY A 111 -1.70 -21.76 17.83
CA GLY A 111 -0.57 -22.62 18.13
C GLY A 111 0.42 -22.00 19.12
N ARG A 112 1.49 -21.38 18.59
CA ARG A 112 2.53 -20.66 19.36
C ARG A 112 2.76 -19.22 18.88
N LYS A 113 1.81 -18.68 18.12
CA LYS A 113 1.96 -17.41 17.41
C LYS A 113 0.78 -16.53 17.69
N ASP A 114 1.08 -15.31 18.11
CA ASP A 114 0.10 -14.26 18.14
C ASP A 114 -0.21 -13.85 16.68
N PHE A 115 -1.44 -13.39 16.41
CA PHE A 115 -1.79 -12.85 15.11
C PHE A 115 -2.63 -11.58 15.20
N ILE A 116 -2.54 -10.80 14.14
CA ILE A 116 -3.50 -9.77 13.80
C ILE A 116 -4.08 -10.06 12.41
N GLN A 117 -5.37 -9.89 12.27
CA GLN A 117 -6.08 -10.13 11.03
C GLN A 117 -6.97 -8.94 10.70
N VAL A 118 -6.93 -8.53 9.44
CA VAL A 118 -7.90 -7.61 8.86
C VAL A 118 -8.48 -8.30 7.64
N GLN A 119 -9.78 -8.56 7.67
CA GLN A 119 -10.48 -9.35 6.67
C GLN A 119 -9.81 -10.71 6.41
N GLN A 120 -9.51 -11.04 5.15
CA GLN A 120 -8.91 -12.32 4.76
C GLN A 120 -7.39 -12.38 4.98
N VAL A 121 -6.73 -11.28 5.36
CA VAL A 121 -5.27 -11.25 5.49
C VAL A 121 -4.87 -11.25 6.97
N ARG A 122 -4.05 -12.24 7.32
CA ARG A 122 -3.53 -12.44 8.68
C ARG A 122 -2.00 -12.30 8.70
N VAL A 123 -1.50 -11.56 9.67
CA VAL A 123 -0.08 -11.43 10.00
C VAL A 123 0.17 -12.13 11.32
N PHE A 124 1.03 -13.14 11.30
CA PHE A 124 1.46 -13.83 12.52
C PHE A 124 2.78 -13.26 13.02
N ARG A 125 2.93 -13.17 14.34
CA ARG A 125 4.21 -12.91 14.98
C ARG A 125 4.77 -14.21 15.57
N ASP A 126 6.00 -14.53 15.17
CA ASP A 126 6.75 -15.67 15.67
C ASP A 126 8.11 -15.16 16.18
N ARG A 127 8.17 -14.90 17.50
CA ARG A 127 9.31 -14.25 18.17
C ARG A 127 9.60 -12.86 17.57
N ASN A 128 10.70 -12.75 16.81
CA ASN A 128 11.18 -11.55 16.13
C ASN A 128 10.95 -11.59 14.61
N ARG A 129 10.11 -12.51 14.13
CA ARG A 129 9.74 -12.62 12.72
C ARG A 129 8.23 -12.46 12.56
N PHE A 130 7.84 -11.94 11.41
CA PHE A 130 6.45 -11.85 11.00
C PHE A 130 6.20 -12.85 9.88
N LYS A 131 5.00 -13.45 9.82
CA LYS A 131 4.61 -14.34 8.72
C LYS A 131 3.34 -13.83 8.08
N VAL A 132 3.36 -13.65 6.76
CA VAL A 132 2.18 -13.32 5.96
C VAL A 132 2.08 -14.31 4.82
N GLY A 133 0.95 -15.01 4.72
CA GLY A 133 0.82 -16.16 3.84
C GLY A 133 1.94 -17.20 4.11
N PRO A 134 2.74 -17.59 3.10
CA PRO A 134 3.82 -18.56 3.26
C PRO A 134 5.14 -17.92 3.73
N THR A 135 5.27 -16.59 3.65
CA THR A 135 6.56 -15.90 3.73
C THR A 135 6.83 -15.34 5.11
N TYR A 136 8.07 -15.50 5.58
CA TYR A 136 8.56 -14.88 6.80
C TYR A 136 9.35 -13.61 6.49
N PHE A 137 9.15 -12.60 7.33
CA PHE A 137 9.76 -11.29 7.24
C PHE A 137 10.51 -10.96 8.52
N ARG A 138 11.60 -10.19 8.36
CA ARG A 138 12.36 -9.54 9.42
C ARG A 138 12.36 -8.04 9.14
N TRP A 139 11.20 -7.42 9.31
CA TRP A 139 11.04 -5.99 9.09
C TRP A 139 11.74 -5.19 10.17
N ASP A 140 12.34 -4.08 9.76
CA ASP A 140 12.85 -3.10 10.70
C ASP A 140 11.67 -2.41 11.41
N PRO A 141 11.76 -2.10 12.72
CA PRO A 141 10.74 -1.31 13.43
C PRO A 141 10.39 0.02 12.77
N THR A 142 11.31 0.57 11.98
CA THR A 142 11.16 1.84 11.27
C THR A 142 10.57 1.71 9.87
N SER A 143 10.43 0.48 9.35
CA SER A 143 9.76 0.22 8.07
C SER A 143 8.27 0.52 8.14
N ILE A 144 7.72 1.04 7.06
CA ILE A 144 6.26 1.15 6.86
C ILE A 144 5.83 0.02 5.93
N ILE A 145 4.97 -0.86 6.42
CA ILE A 145 4.54 -2.05 5.69
C ILE A 145 3.10 -1.88 5.19
N TRP A 146 2.89 -2.08 3.90
CA TRP A 146 1.60 -2.05 3.24
C TRP A 146 1.25 -3.46 2.76
N ILE A 147 0.13 -3.98 3.25
CA ILE A 147 -0.32 -5.34 2.99
C ILE A 147 -1.52 -5.24 2.05
N HIS A 148 -1.29 -5.54 0.78
CA HIS A 148 -2.32 -5.48 -0.25
C HIS A 148 -3.25 -6.68 -0.21
N ILE A 149 -4.44 -6.52 -0.77
CA ILE A 149 -5.36 -7.63 -1.00
C ILE A 149 -4.70 -8.60 -2.00
N PRO A 150 -4.87 -9.93 -1.83
CA PRO A 150 -4.39 -10.90 -2.81
C PRO A 150 -4.89 -10.58 -4.23
N PRO A 151 -3.97 -10.38 -5.21
CA PRO A 151 -4.37 -10.10 -6.58
C PRO A 151 -5.21 -11.22 -7.17
N ARG A 152 -6.13 -10.86 -8.06
CA ARG A 152 -6.98 -11.76 -8.83
C ARG A 152 -6.90 -11.41 -10.32
N SER A 153 -7.41 -12.29 -11.19
CA SER A 153 -7.46 -12.03 -12.64
C SER A 153 -8.27 -10.78 -13.01
N ASP A 154 -9.31 -10.48 -12.23
CA ASP A 154 -10.18 -9.29 -12.36
C ASP A 154 -9.67 -8.06 -11.60
N ARG A 155 -8.69 -8.24 -10.71
CA ARG A 155 -8.09 -7.20 -9.87
C ARG A 155 -6.60 -7.50 -9.63
N PRO A 156 -5.75 -7.30 -10.66
CA PRO A 156 -4.31 -7.35 -10.51
C PRO A 156 -3.83 -6.22 -9.59
N PHE A 157 -2.66 -6.44 -8.99
CA PHE A 157 -1.93 -5.36 -8.32
C PHE A 157 -1.08 -4.61 -9.35
N HIS A 158 -1.08 -3.28 -9.26
CA HIS A 158 -0.28 -2.41 -10.13
C HIS A 158 0.48 -1.38 -9.31
N ARG A 159 1.75 -1.19 -9.64
CA ARG A 159 2.62 -0.16 -9.06
C ARG A 159 3.51 0.44 -10.11
N GLU A 160 3.60 1.77 -10.13
CA GLU A 160 4.58 2.52 -10.90
C GLU A 160 5.44 3.30 -9.93
N GLN A 161 6.75 3.07 -9.97
CA GLN A 161 7.73 3.72 -9.08
C GLN A 161 9.07 3.84 -9.82
N GLY A 162 9.48 5.06 -10.13
CA GLY A 162 10.73 5.33 -10.83
C GLY A 162 10.82 4.57 -12.16
N SER A 163 11.83 3.72 -12.32
CA SER A 163 12.05 2.86 -13.48
C SER A 163 11.18 1.60 -13.49
N LEU A 164 10.46 1.29 -12.42
CA LEU A 164 9.67 0.07 -12.32
C LEU A 164 8.19 0.32 -12.61
N ARG A 165 7.65 -0.43 -13.56
CA ARG A 165 6.22 -0.74 -13.65
C ARG A 165 6.05 -2.19 -13.20
N LEU A 166 5.36 -2.44 -12.09
CA LEU A 166 5.13 -3.76 -11.53
C LEU A 166 3.65 -4.11 -11.67
N THR A 167 3.37 -5.26 -12.28
CA THR A 167 2.04 -5.86 -12.30
C THR A 167 2.10 -7.23 -11.66
N CYS A 168 1.29 -7.50 -10.65
CA CYS A 168 1.15 -8.85 -10.09
C CYS A 168 -0.24 -9.40 -10.41
N LEU A 169 -0.27 -10.49 -11.17
CA LEU A 169 -1.45 -11.29 -11.41
C LEU A 169 -1.56 -12.35 -10.31
N GLY A 170 -2.77 -12.75 -9.96
CA GLY A 170 -2.96 -13.74 -8.92
C GLY A 170 -4.28 -14.49 -9.02
N GLU A 171 -4.41 -15.49 -8.16
CA GLU A 171 -5.60 -16.33 -8.00
C GLU A 171 -6.30 -16.06 -6.64
N GLY A 172 -6.01 -14.91 -6.01
CA GLY A 172 -6.58 -14.54 -4.71
C GLY A 172 -5.94 -15.23 -3.50
N LYS A 173 -4.78 -15.89 -3.68
CA LYS A 173 -4.15 -16.70 -2.63
C LYS A 173 -3.17 -15.94 -1.74
N PHE A 174 -2.25 -15.17 -2.31
CA PHE A 174 -1.18 -14.49 -1.59
C PHE A 174 -1.28 -12.98 -1.74
N PRO A 175 -1.18 -12.21 -0.63
CA PRO A 175 -1.13 -10.76 -0.71
C PRO A 175 0.19 -10.30 -1.33
N VAL A 176 0.18 -9.11 -1.92
CA VAL A 176 1.41 -8.37 -2.21
C VAL A 176 1.78 -7.59 -0.96
N ILE A 177 3.04 -7.70 -0.55
CA ILE A 177 3.58 -6.96 0.59
C ILE A 177 4.51 -5.89 0.03
N GLU A 178 4.21 -4.63 0.31
CA GLU A 178 5.07 -3.49 -0.01
C GLU A 178 5.73 -2.98 1.28
N GLU A 179 7.05 -2.90 1.28
CA GLU A 179 7.85 -2.36 2.37
C GLU A 179 8.55 -1.09 1.88
N GLN A 180 8.34 -0.01 2.62
CA GLN A 180 9.11 1.21 2.49
C GLN A 180 10.13 1.25 3.62
N THR A 181 11.40 1.13 3.27
CA THR A 181 12.52 1.20 4.22
C THR A 181 12.92 2.65 4.51
N LEU A 182 13.67 2.88 5.60
CA LEU A 182 14.21 4.21 5.94
C LEU A 182 15.13 4.78 4.86
N ASP A 183 15.90 3.92 4.19
CA ASP A 183 16.81 4.30 3.10
C ASP A 183 16.05 4.68 1.81
N HIS A 184 14.73 4.85 1.89
CA HIS A 184 13.83 5.13 0.78
C HIS A 184 13.81 4.07 -0.32
N ARG A 185 14.33 2.86 -0.05
CA ARG A 185 14.18 1.71 -0.93
C ARG A 185 12.78 1.12 -0.80
N TRP A 186 12.27 0.67 -1.94
CA TRP A 186 10.97 0.04 -2.04
C TRP A 186 11.14 -1.45 -2.34
N LEU A 187 10.46 -2.27 -1.54
CA LEU A 187 10.48 -3.71 -1.68
C LEU A 187 9.06 -4.24 -1.84
N TRP A 188 8.86 -5.09 -2.84
CA TRP A 188 7.62 -5.84 -3.06
C TRP A 188 7.88 -7.33 -2.92
N THR A 189 7.04 -8.01 -2.15
CA THR A 189 7.07 -9.46 -2.03
C THR A 189 5.72 -10.04 -2.45
N VAL A 190 5.75 -11.01 -3.36
CA VAL A 190 4.56 -11.77 -3.78
C VAL A 190 4.94 -13.23 -3.96
N GLY A 191 4.25 -14.13 -3.24
CA GLY A 191 4.59 -15.55 -3.24
C GLY A 191 6.08 -15.78 -2.90
N ASN A 192 6.83 -16.34 -3.85
CA ASN A 192 8.25 -16.63 -3.74
C ASN A 192 9.16 -15.57 -4.39
N ALA A 193 8.58 -14.46 -4.85
CA ALA A 193 9.32 -13.36 -5.45
C ALA A 193 9.55 -12.21 -4.49
N ARG A 194 10.70 -11.57 -4.67
CA ARG A 194 11.06 -10.29 -4.07
C ARG A 194 11.55 -9.36 -5.18
N VAL A 195 10.97 -8.17 -5.24
CA VAL A 195 11.35 -7.11 -6.16
C VAL A 195 11.84 -5.95 -5.31
N GLU A 196 13.07 -5.51 -5.52
CA GLU A 196 13.64 -4.33 -4.87
C GLU A 196 13.96 -3.29 -5.93
N LEU A 197 13.51 -2.06 -5.70
CA LEU A 197 13.96 -0.89 -6.45
C LEU A 197 14.98 -0.15 -5.59
N ASP A 198 16.24 -0.18 -6.03
CA ASP A 198 17.31 0.53 -5.34
C ASP A 198 17.24 2.05 -5.60
N ALA A 199 18.08 2.80 -4.88
CA ALA A 199 18.14 4.26 -5.03
C ALA A 199 18.63 4.74 -6.41
N ASN A 200 19.30 3.87 -7.18
CA ASN A 200 19.83 4.17 -8.51
C ASN A 200 18.80 3.86 -9.63
N GLY A 201 17.63 3.33 -9.28
CA GLY A 201 16.62 2.90 -10.23
C GLY A 201 16.93 1.55 -10.90
N THR A 202 17.79 0.74 -10.31
CA THR A 202 17.98 -0.67 -10.69
C THR A 202 16.92 -1.53 -10.03
N VAL A 203 16.29 -2.40 -10.81
CA VAL A 203 15.32 -3.37 -10.29
C VAL A 203 16.01 -4.71 -10.06
N HIS A 204 16.01 -5.14 -8.81
CA HIS A 204 16.49 -6.45 -8.38
C HIS A 204 15.29 -7.39 -8.22
N TYR A 205 15.14 -8.35 -9.11
CA TYR A 205 14.11 -9.38 -9.03
C TYR A 205 14.72 -10.69 -8.58
N THR A 206 14.28 -11.20 -7.43
CA THR A 206 14.65 -12.52 -6.93
C THR A 206 13.44 -13.44 -6.95
N PHE A 207 13.57 -14.63 -7.53
CA PHE A 207 12.55 -15.66 -7.47
C PHE A 207 13.18 -17.01 -7.13
N ARG A 208 12.67 -17.64 -6.06
CA ARG A 208 13.19 -18.92 -5.55
C ARG A 208 14.72 -18.93 -5.37
N GLY A 209 15.29 -17.80 -4.94
CA GLY A 209 16.72 -17.63 -4.70
C GLY A 209 17.57 -17.28 -5.92
N LYS A 210 17.01 -17.25 -7.13
CA LYS A 210 17.70 -16.75 -8.32
C LYS A 210 17.44 -15.27 -8.50
N GLU A 211 18.50 -14.48 -8.61
CA GLU A 211 18.44 -13.03 -8.85
C GLU A 211 18.59 -12.71 -10.35
N THR A 212 17.80 -11.74 -10.81
CA THR A 212 17.85 -11.11 -12.12
C THR A 212 17.83 -9.59 -11.94
N LEU A 213 18.69 -8.89 -12.68
CA LEU A 213 18.82 -7.43 -12.60
C LEU A 213 18.27 -6.78 -13.86
N PHE A 214 17.47 -5.74 -13.69
CA PHE A 214 17.00 -4.89 -14.79
C PHE A 214 17.49 -3.46 -14.58
N ARG A 215 18.15 -2.92 -15.60
CA ARG A 215 18.65 -1.53 -15.62
C ARG A 215 17.73 -0.68 -16.49
N GLY A 216 17.38 0.51 -15.99
CA GLY A 216 16.49 1.44 -16.67
C GLY A 216 15.01 1.02 -16.59
N PRO A 217 14.13 1.74 -17.30
CA PRO A 217 12.70 1.49 -17.26
C PRO A 217 12.34 0.04 -17.65
N HIS A 218 11.63 -0.65 -16.78
CA HIS A 218 11.24 -2.05 -16.97
C HIS A 218 9.82 -2.30 -16.49
N HIS A 219 9.06 -3.06 -17.29
CA HIS A 219 7.75 -3.57 -16.87
C HIS A 219 7.88 -5.04 -16.47
N LEU A 220 7.87 -5.28 -15.17
CA LEU A 220 7.88 -6.62 -14.61
C LEU A 220 6.44 -7.09 -14.38
N ILE A 221 6.05 -8.19 -15.00
CA ILE A 221 4.75 -8.83 -14.80
C ILE A 221 4.98 -10.15 -14.06
N LEU A 222 4.38 -10.28 -12.88
CA LEU A 222 4.51 -11.46 -12.03
C LEU A 222 3.22 -12.28 -12.02
N GLY A 223 3.36 -13.61 -12.09
CA GLY A 223 2.27 -14.56 -11.92
C GLY A 223 1.94 -14.86 -10.46
N PRO A 224 0.98 -15.77 -10.20
CA PRO A 224 0.43 -16.03 -8.87
C PRO A 224 1.44 -16.47 -7.80
N ASN A 225 2.56 -17.09 -8.20
CA ASN A 225 3.61 -17.50 -7.25
C ASN A 225 4.81 -16.55 -7.25
N GLY A 226 4.76 -15.47 -8.03
CA GLY A 226 5.83 -14.48 -8.20
C GLY A 226 6.77 -14.77 -9.38
N GLU A 227 6.53 -15.81 -10.17
CA GLU A 227 7.28 -16.05 -11.41
C GLU A 227 7.12 -14.89 -12.39
N SER A 228 8.19 -14.49 -13.06
CA SER A 228 8.14 -13.49 -14.11
C SER A 228 7.46 -14.09 -15.33
N LEU A 229 6.49 -13.37 -15.89
CA LEU A 229 5.75 -13.75 -17.08
C LEU A 229 6.28 -12.93 -18.27
N ASP A 230 6.54 -13.59 -19.38
CA ASP A 230 6.96 -12.90 -20.58
C ASP A 230 5.77 -12.16 -21.20
N ARG A 231 5.96 -10.88 -21.55
CA ARG A 231 4.92 -10.06 -22.20
C ARG A 231 4.35 -10.72 -23.46
N LYS A 232 5.18 -11.46 -24.20
CA LYS A 232 4.78 -12.21 -25.40
C LYS A 232 3.80 -13.33 -25.09
N GLU A 233 3.98 -14.02 -23.96
CA GLU A 233 3.08 -15.09 -23.51
C GLU A 233 1.73 -14.55 -23.06
N LEU A 234 1.71 -13.29 -22.62
CA LEU A 234 0.51 -12.57 -22.21
C LEU A 234 -0.18 -11.82 -23.36
N GLY A 235 0.31 -11.95 -24.59
CA GLY A 235 -0.28 -11.30 -25.77
C GLY A 235 -0.09 -9.78 -25.85
N TYR A 236 0.81 -9.21 -25.03
CA TYR A 236 1.18 -7.80 -25.12
C TYR A 236 2.19 -7.60 -26.28
N ARG A 237 1.87 -6.69 -27.21
CA ARG A 237 2.77 -6.24 -28.30
C ARG A 237 3.59 -5.04 -27.88
#